data_AF-A0A6B2TER2-F1
#
_entry.id   AF-A0A6B2TER2-F1
#
_cell.length_a   1.000
_cell.length_b   1.000
_cell.length_c   1.000
_cell.angle_alpha   90.00
_cell.angle_beta   90.00
_cell.angle_gamma   90.00
#
_symmetry.space_group_name_H-M   'P 1'
#
loop_
_entity.id
_entity.type
_entity.pdbx_description
1 polymer ?
#
loop_
_entity_poly.entity_id
_entity_poly.type
_entity_poly.pdbx_seq_one_letter_code
_entity_poly.pdbx_strand_id
1 'polypeptide(L)'
;AGHAVLSRGFRSPRAFVEAHRRPEPPYHAGPAAAGLGATSMTDVSDGLIADLGHIADASKVRIDIRSGDVDVPSQMNDIGQAVGVDPLQWVLNGGEDHAIVATFPPDVKLPARWKVIGEVLNPSALPQVTVDGAPWTSKGWDHFGDNGDTE
;
A
#
# COMPACT_ATOMS: atom_id res chain seq x y z
N ALA A 1 -11.05 -0.44 1.60
CA ALA A 1 -12.10 -0.11 2.60
C ALA A 1 -13.47 0.18 1.96
N GLY A 2 -13.53 0.58 0.67
CA GLY A 2 -14.77 0.84 -0.04
C GLY A 2 -15.59 -0.43 -0.29
N HIS A 3 -14.94 -1.55 -0.64
CA HIS A 3 -15.61 -2.85 -0.79
C HIS A 3 -16.25 -3.35 0.53
N ALA A 4 -15.57 -3.21 1.67
CA ALA A 4 -16.11 -3.61 2.98
C ALA A 4 -17.36 -2.81 3.38
N VAL A 5 -17.42 -1.53 3.02
CA VAL A 5 -18.58 -0.64 3.22
C VAL A 5 -19.72 -1.01 2.26
N LEU A 6 -19.41 -1.28 0.98
CA LEU A 6 -20.39 -1.66 -0.05
C LEU A 6 -21.03 -3.03 0.21
N SER A 7 -20.24 -4.03 0.61
CA SER A 7 -20.70 -5.40 0.85
C SER A 7 -21.58 -5.56 2.09
N ARG A 8 -21.60 -4.54 2.97
CA ARG A 8 -22.52 -4.47 4.13
C ARG A 8 -23.72 -3.54 3.93
N GLY A 9 -23.92 -2.99 2.73
CA GLY A 9 -25.07 -2.16 2.39
C GLY A 9 -25.03 -0.72 2.93
N PHE A 10 -23.89 -0.27 3.45
CA PHE A 10 -23.72 1.11 3.90
C PHE A 10 -23.51 2.03 2.68
N ARG A 11 -24.41 2.99 2.50
CA ARG A 11 -24.33 4.04 1.46
C ARG A 11 -23.53 5.27 1.90
N SER A 12 -22.87 5.18 3.05
CA SER A 12 -22.13 6.25 3.69
C SER A 12 -20.86 5.73 4.38
N PRO A 13 -19.75 6.49 4.38
CA PRO A 13 -19.63 7.82 3.78
C PRO A 13 -19.47 7.75 2.26
N ARG A 14 -20.26 8.56 1.54
CA ARG A 14 -20.30 8.61 0.08
C ARG A 14 -18.91 8.89 -0.54
N ALA A 15 -18.04 9.61 0.17
CA ALA A 15 -16.67 9.90 -0.22
C ALA A 15 -15.79 8.65 -0.36
N PHE A 16 -15.95 7.62 0.48
CA PHE A 16 -15.18 6.36 0.35
C PHE A 16 -15.67 5.51 -0.83
N VAL A 17 -16.98 5.50 -1.05
CA VAL A 17 -17.58 4.82 -2.20
C VAL A 17 -17.24 5.53 -3.51
N GLU A 18 -17.18 6.87 -3.52
CA GLU A 18 -16.79 7.65 -4.70
C GLU A 18 -15.29 7.59 -4.98
N ALA A 19 -14.41 7.67 -3.97
CA ALA A 19 -12.97 7.45 -4.15
C ALA A 19 -12.67 6.05 -4.70
N HIS A 20 -13.38 5.03 -4.21
CA HIS A 20 -13.31 3.68 -4.74
C HIS A 20 -13.88 3.53 -6.17
N ARG A 21 -14.95 4.27 -6.50
CA ARG A 21 -15.59 4.21 -7.85
C ARG A 21 -14.94 5.11 -8.90
N ARG A 22 -14.21 6.14 -8.48
CA ARG A 22 -13.56 7.15 -9.32
C ARG A 22 -12.26 7.60 -8.66
N PRO A 23 -11.23 6.75 -8.68
CA PRO A 23 -9.92 7.18 -8.25
C PRO A 23 -9.43 8.33 -9.14
N GLU A 24 -8.67 9.25 -8.55
CA GLU A 24 -7.93 10.30 -9.27
C GLU A 24 -6.43 10.05 -9.08
N PRO A 25 -5.83 9.08 -9.81
CA PRO A 25 -4.42 8.79 -9.65
C PRO A 25 -3.58 10.03 -9.97
N PRO A 26 -2.56 10.36 -9.16
CA PRO A 26 -1.74 11.54 -9.40
C PRO A 26 -0.73 11.27 -10.51
N TYR A 27 -1.17 11.11 -11.76
CA TYR A 27 -0.31 10.72 -12.90
C TYR A 27 0.92 11.63 -13.09
N HIS A 28 0.78 12.93 -12.79
CA HIS A 28 1.90 13.88 -12.83
C HIS A 28 3.00 13.59 -11.81
N ALA A 29 2.69 12.88 -10.72
CA ALA A 29 3.66 12.51 -9.70
C ALA A 29 4.69 11.51 -10.23
N GLY A 30 4.36 10.72 -11.25
CA GLY A 30 5.28 9.75 -11.83
C GLY A 30 6.50 10.40 -12.48
N PRO A 31 6.32 11.21 -13.55
CA PRO A 31 7.43 11.95 -14.17
C PRO A 31 8.16 12.88 -13.19
N ALA A 32 7.44 13.48 -12.24
CA ALA A 32 8.05 14.30 -11.20
C ALA A 32 8.97 13.48 -10.28
N ALA A 33 8.55 12.29 -9.85
CA ALA A 33 9.37 11.38 -9.05
C ALA A 33 10.63 10.94 -9.81
N ALA A 34 10.49 10.59 -11.09
CA ALA A 34 11.61 10.23 -11.94
C ALA A 34 12.62 11.39 -12.05
N GLY A 35 12.14 12.63 -12.24
CA GLY A 35 12.98 13.83 -12.26
C GLY A 35 13.68 14.14 -10.93
N LEU A 36 13.15 13.64 -9.81
CA LEU A 36 13.77 13.72 -8.49
C LEU A 36 14.77 12.58 -8.21
N GLY A 37 14.89 11.60 -9.10
CA GLY A 37 15.81 10.48 -8.94
C GLY A 37 15.17 9.21 -8.34
N ALA A 38 13.85 9.02 -8.47
CA ALA A 38 13.23 7.75 -8.14
C ALA A 38 13.89 6.60 -8.92
N THR A 39 14.24 5.51 -8.23
CA THR A 39 14.90 4.34 -8.82
C THR A 39 13.92 3.24 -9.20
N SER A 40 12.76 3.20 -8.55
CA SER A 40 11.63 2.33 -8.88
C SER A 40 10.33 3.01 -8.44
N MET A 41 9.21 2.63 -9.07
CA MET A 41 7.90 3.19 -8.76
C MET A 41 6.79 2.30 -9.32
N THR A 42 5.67 2.22 -8.60
CA THR A 42 4.44 1.56 -9.04
C THR A 42 3.23 2.27 -8.44
N ASP A 43 2.06 2.12 -9.07
CA ASP A 43 0.79 2.38 -8.40
C ASP A 43 0.46 1.23 -7.43
N VAL A 44 -0.27 1.58 -6.36
CA VAL A 44 -0.74 0.62 -5.36
C VAL A 44 -2.15 0.18 -5.74
N SER A 45 -2.31 -1.07 -6.16
CA SER A 45 -3.56 -1.65 -6.68
C SER A 45 -4.00 -2.92 -5.97
N ASP A 46 -3.06 -3.72 -5.46
CA ASP A 46 -3.32 -5.01 -4.82
C ASP A 46 -3.05 -4.97 -3.31
N GLY A 47 -2.47 -3.86 -2.85
CA GLY A 47 -2.07 -3.59 -1.48
C GLY A 47 -0.60 -3.22 -1.41
N LEU A 48 -0.26 -2.28 -0.53
CA LEU A 48 1.09 -1.72 -0.45
C LEU A 48 2.18 -2.80 -0.29
N ILE A 49 1.92 -3.85 0.48
CA ILE A 49 2.87 -4.97 0.67
C ILE A 49 3.09 -5.76 -0.61
N ALA A 50 2.01 -6.06 -1.35
CA ALA A 50 2.09 -6.85 -2.59
C ALA A 50 2.88 -6.09 -3.66
N ASP A 51 2.55 -4.81 -3.85
CA ASP A 51 3.18 -3.97 -4.87
C ASP A 51 4.64 -3.64 -4.53
N LEU A 52 4.97 -3.42 -3.25
CA LEU A 52 6.37 -3.35 -2.81
C LEU A 52 7.09 -4.70 -2.93
N GLY A 53 6.38 -5.82 -2.81
CA GLY A 53 6.89 -7.17 -3.07
C GLY A 53 7.38 -7.31 -4.51
N HIS A 54 6.59 -6.84 -5.48
CA HIS A 54 7.00 -6.80 -6.89
C HIS A 54 8.28 -5.98 -7.10
N ILE A 55 8.39 -4.81 -6.47
CA ILE A 55 9.60 -3.98 -6.51
C ILE A 55 10.81 -4.71 -5.90
N ALA A 56 10.62 -5.31 -4.71
CA ALA A 56 11.66 -6.04 -3.99
C ALA A 56 12.19 -7.21 -4.84
N ASP A 57 11.30 -8.01 -5.43
CA ASP A 57 11.61 -9.16 -6.26
C ASP A 57 12.35 -8.79 -7.54
N ALA A 58 11.87 -7.77 -8.25
CA ALA A 58 12.48 -7.29 -9.48
C ALA A 58 13.86 -6.67 -9.22
N SER A 59 14.02 -5.96 -8.10
CA SER A 59 15.24 -5.23 -7.75
C SER A 59 16.24 -6.06 -6.92
N LYS A 60 15.86 -7.26 -6.46
CA LYS A 60 16.64 -8.15 -5.59
C LYS A 60 17.03 -7.50 -4.26
N VAL A 61 16.14 -6.73 -3.67
CA VAL A 61 16.33 -6.00 -2.41
C VAL A 61 15.34 -6.47 -1.35
N ARG A 62 15.54 -6.04 -0.11
CA ARG A 62 14.49 -6.11 0.92
C ARG A 62 13.96 -4.73 1.19
N ILE A 63 12.71 -4.63 1.63
CA ILE A 63 12.07 -3.36 1.97
C ILE A 63 11.47 -3.51 3.36
N ASP A 64 11.78 -2.58 4.25
CA ASP A 64 11.17 -2.53 5.59
C ASP A 64 10.27 -1.31 5.71
N ILE A 65 8.99 -1.54 5.99
CA ILE A 65 7.99 -0.50 6.22
C ILE A 65 7.94 -0.20 7.71
N ARG A 66 7.96 1.07 8.07
CA ARG A 66 7.75 1.54 9.43
C ARG A 66 6.28 1.87 9.61
N SER A 67 5.55 1.04 10.36
CA SER A 67 4.09 1.17 10.49
C SER A 67 3.66 2.55 11.02
N GLY A 68 4.42 3.10 11.97
CA GLY A 68 4.17 4.43 12.54
C GLY A 68 4.35 5.60 11.57
N ASP A 69 5.02 5.38 10.44
CA ASP A 69 5.18 6.39 9.39
C ASP A 69 4.09 6.29 8.31
N VAL A 70 3.23 5.27 8.34
CA VAL A 70 2.14 5.11 7.38
C VAL A 70 0.98 6.00 7.80
N ASP A 71 0.61 6.95 6.95
CA ASP A 71 -0.53 7.83 7.22
C ASP A 71 -1.85 7.05 7.02
N VAL A 72 -2.59 6.84 8.11
CA VAL A 72 -3.92 6.24 8.08
C VAL A 72 -4.97 7.36 8.16
N PRO A 73 -5.85 7.51 7.16
CA PRO A 73 -6.90 8.54 7.19
C PRO A 73 -7.77 8.44 8.45
N SER A 74 -8.13 9.58 9.06
CA SER A 74 -8.89 9.61 10.32
C SER A 74 -10.23 8.87 10.20
N GLN A 75 -10.91 8.98 9.07
CA GLN A 75 -12.16 8.28 8.85
C GLN A 75 -11.97 6.76 8.70
N MET A 76 -10.79 6.31 8.22
CA MET A 76 -10.44 4.89 8.22
C MET A 76 -10.21 4.40 9.65
N ASN A 77 -9.59 5.22 10.51
CA ASN A 77 -9.50 4.94 11.95
C ASN A 77 -10.89 4.79 12.58
N ASP A 78 -11.81 5.71 12.31
CA ASP A 78 -13.18 5.65 12.86
C ASP A 78 -13.91 4.37 12.46
N ILE A 79 -13.78 3.95 11.20
CA ILE A 79 -14.37 2.70 10.70
C ILE A 79 -13.70 1.50 11.38
N GLY A 80 -12.36 1.49 11.48
CA GLY A 80 -11.59 0.45 12.15
C GLY A 80 -12.04 0.22 13.59
N GLN A 81 -12.21 1.30 14.35
CA GLN A 81 -12.74 1.26 15.71
C GLN A 81 -14.17 0.69 15.76
N ALA A 82 -15.03 1.10 14.84
CA ALA A 82 -16.42 0.63 14.79
C ALA A 82 -16.55 -0.86 14.45
N VAL A 83 -15.60 -1.43 13.69
CA VAL A 83 -15.63 -2.85 13.27
C VAL A 83 -14.63 -3.75 14.01
N GLY A 84 -13.82 -3.19 14.91
CA GLY A 84 -12.80 -3.92 15.66
C GLY A 84 -11.64 -4.42 14.80
N VAL A 85 -11.28 -3.70 13.73
CA VAL A 85 -10.17 -4.04 12.84
C VAL A 85 -9.15 -2.92 12.85
N ASP A 86 -7.86 -3.28 12.89
CA ASP A 86 -6.78 -2.31 12.75
C ASP A 86 -6.78 -1.75 11.31
N PRO A 87 -6.99 -0.44 11.13
CA PRO A 87 -7.05 0.17 9.81
C PRO A 87 -5.73 0.09 9.05
N LEU A 88 -4.59 -0.09 9.73
CA LEU A 88 -3.31 -0.33 9.07
C LEU A 88 -3.35 -1.59 8.21
N GLN A 89 -4.13 -2.61 8.60
CA GLN A 89 -4.32 -3.79 7.77
C GLN A 89 -4.98 -3.47 6.44
N TRP A 90 -5.82 -2.45 6.37
CA TRP A 90 -6.42 -2.02 5.11
C TRP A 90 -5.47 -1.21 4.24
N VAL A 91 -4.54 -0.46 4.81
CA VAL A 91 -3.53 0.26 4.02
C VAL A 91 -2.47 -0.70 3.49
N LEU A 92 -2.02 -1.64 4.32
CA LEU A 92 -0.96 -2.59 3.95
C LEU A 92 -1.44 -3.66 2.95
N ASN A 93 -2.69 -4.09 3.07
CA ASN A 93 -3.26 -5.18 2.27
C ASN A 93 -4.35 -4.74 1.30
N GLY A 94 -4.89 -3.54 1.44
CA GLY A 94 -5.98 -3.03 0.60
C GLY A 94 -5.41 -2.20 -0.54
N GLY A 95 -5.82 -2.54 -1.76
CA GLY A 95 -5.31 -1.94 -2.99
C GLY A 95 -6.20 -0.85 -3.60
N GLU A 96 -7.14 -0.30 -2.84
CA GLU A 96 -8.21 0.54 -3.39
C GLU A 96 -7.91 2.05 -3.36
N ASP A 97 -6.75 2.46 -2.85
CA ASP A 97 -6.42 3.87 -2.62
C ASP A 97 -5.69 4.52 -3.83
N HIS A 98 -5.28 3.73 -4.84
CA HIS A 98 -4.60 4.16 -6.08
C HIS A 98 -3.47 5.18 -5.83
N ALA A 99 -2.78 5.03 -4.70
CA ALA A 99 -1.60 5.81 -4.36
C ALA A 99 -0.41 5.39 -5.26
N ILE A 100 0.63 6.23 -5.33
CA ILE A 100 1.88 5.87 -5.97
C ILE A 100 2.93 5.63 -4.88
N VAL A 101 3.65 4.51 -4.99
CA VAL A 101 4.81 4.21 -4.14
C VAL A 101 6.08 4.22 -4.99
N ALA A 102 7.16 4.79 -4.44
CA ALA A 102 8.43 4.92 -5.15
C ALA A 102 9.61 4.80 -4.19
N THR A 103 10.75 4.34 -4.70
CA THR A 103 12.02 4.28 -3.96
C THR A 103 12.97 5.37 -4.44
N PHE A 104 13.67 6.00 -3.50
CA PHE A 104 14.61 7.08 -3.79
C PHE A 104 15.95 6.83 -3.07
N PRO A 105 17.07 7.35 -3.60
CA PRO A 105 18.31 7.46 -2.84
C PRO A 105 18.10 8.26 -1.53
N PRO A 106 18.80 7.93 -0.44
CA PRO A 106 18.54 8.48 0.89
C PRO A 106 18.84 9.97 1.03
N ASP A 107 19.60 10.56 0.10
CA ASP A 107 19.99 11.97 0.07
C ASP A 107 19.03 12.86 -0.73
N VAL A 108 18.02 12.27 -1.40
CA VAL A 108 17.02 13.02 -2.15
C VAL A 108 16.08 13.76 -1.20
N LYS A 109 15.99 15.09 -1.37
CA LYS A 109 15.00 15.92 -0.67
C LYS A 109 13.65 15.79 -1.35
N LEU A 110 12.71 15.13 -0.68
CA LEU A 110 11.36 14.92 -1.19
C LEU A 110 10.44 16.12 -0.89
N PRO A 111 9.59 16.55 -1.84
CA PRO A 111 8.58 17.56 -1.57
C PRO A 111 7.50 17.02 -0.64
N ALA A 112 6.79 17.91 0.05
CA ALA A 112 5.82 17.60 1.12
C ALA A 112 4.69 16.62 0.74
N ARG A 113 4.45 16.39 -0.55
CA ARG A 113 3.47 15.42 -1.03
C ARG A 113 3.92 13.96 -0.87
N TRP A 114 5.20 13.71 -0.65
CA TRP A 114 5.74 12.38 -0.40
C TRP A 114 5.91 12.18 1.09
N LYS A 115 5.47 11.02 1.56
CA LYS A 115 5.72 10.52 2.90
C LYS A 115 6.73 9.39 2.80
N VAL A 116 7.83 9.48 3.56
CA VAL A 116 8.76 8.37 3.73
C VAL A 116 8.14 7.41 4.72
N ILE A 117 7.88 6.17 4.29
CA ILE A 117 7.19 5.15 5.09
C ILE A 117 8.09 3.96 5.48
N GLY A 118 9.37 4.02 5.13
CA GLY A 118 10.26 2.87 5.28
C GLY A 118 11.59 3.08 4.59
N GLU A 119 12.31 1.98 4.37
CA GLU A 119 13.62 1.97 3.72
C GLU A 119 13.84 0.73 2.83
N VAL A 120 14.69 0.90 1.82
CA VAL A 120 15.21 -0.20 1.02
C VAL A 120 16.51 -0.68 1.67
N LEU A 121 16.54 -1.95 2.04
CA LEU A 121 17.69 -2.60 2.65
C LEU A 121 18.58 -3.24 1.58
N ASN A 122 19.78 -3.64 2.00
CA ASN A 122 20.77 -4.28 1.14
C ASN A 122 20.20 -5.45 0.32
N PRO A 123 20.74 -5.71 -0.88
CA PRO A 123 20.38 -6.84 -1.70
C PRO A 123 20.38 -8.16 -0.93
N SER A 124 19.43 -9.03 -1.24
CA SER A 124 19.28 -10.33 -0.59
C SER A 124 18.96 -11.43 -1.60
N ALA A 125 19.45 -12.65 -1.32
CA ALA A 125 19.02 -13.84 -2.04
C ALA A 125 17.53 -14.16 -1.82
N LEU A 126 16.94 -13.60 -0.75
CA LEU A 126 15.53 -13.66 -0.42
C LEU A 126 14.97 -12.24 -0.37
N PRO A 127 14.58 -11.67 -1.51
CA PRO A 127 13.82 -10.42 -1.52
C PRO A 127 12.55 -10.57 -0.70
N GLN A 128 12.22 -9.56 0.11
CA GLN A 128 11.05 -9.60 0.97
C GLN A 128 10.64 -8.20 1.40
N VAL A 129 9.37 -8.06 1.79
CA VAL A 129 8.85 -6.89 2.48
C VAL A 129 8.57 -7.25 3.94
N THR A 130 9.03 -6.42 4.86
CA THR A 130 8.77 -6.52 6.30
C THR A 130 8.05 -5.27 6.80
N VAL A 131 7.40 -5.41 7.96
CA VAL A 131 6.80 -4.30 8.69
C VAL A 131 7.42 -4.30 10.08
N ASP A 132 8.05 -3.19 10.44
CA ASP A 132 8.81 -3.01 11.69
C ASP A 132 9.80 -4.16 11.96
N GLY A 133 10.49 -4.61 10.90
CA GLY A 133 11.47 -5.70 10.94
C GLY A 133 10.88 -7.12 10.98
N ALA A 134 9.55 -7.27 11.01
CA ALA A 134 8.89 -8.57 11.04
C ALA A 134 8.29 -8.95 9.67
N PRO A 135 8.31 -10.23 9.27
CA PRO A 135 7.59 -10.69 8.09
C PRO A 135 6.09 -10.40 8.21
N TRP A 136 5.51 -9.84 7.15
CA TRP A 136 4.08 -9.58 7.11
C TRP A 136 3.32 -10.83 6.65
N THR A 137 2.40 -11.32 7.47
CA THR A 137 1.72 -12.62 7.25
C THR A 137 0.21 -12.51 7.02
N SER A 138 -0.39 -11.32 7.14
CA SER A 138 -1.80 -11.16 6.80
C SER A 138 -1.97 -11.16 5.28
N LYS A 139 -2.84 -12.03 4.77
CA LYS A 139 -3.09 -12.18 3.32
C LYS A 139 -3.71 -10.90 2.73
N GLY A 140 -3.18 -10.47 1.59
CA GLY A 140 -3.77 -9.43 0.72
C GLY A 140 -5.03 -9.89 -0.01
N TRP A 141 -5.57 -9.03 -0.86
CA TRP A 141 -6.68 -9.38 -1.76
C TRP A 141 -6.19 -10.32 -2.87
N ASP A 142 -6.88 -11.45 -3.07
CA ASP A 142 -6.60 -12.42 -4.13
C ASP A 142 -7.84 -12.56 -5.02
N HIS A 143 -7.71 -12.20 -6.30
CA HIS A 143 -8.77 -12.26 -7.30
C HIS A 143 -9.22 -13.69 -7.61
N PHE A 144 -8.35 -14.67 -7.41
CA PHE A 144 -8.60 -16.08 -7.60
C PHE A 144 -8.40 -16.76 -6.26
N GLY A 145 -9.14 -16.29 -5.24
CA GLY A 145 -9.11 -16.90 -3.91
C GLY A 145 -9.07 -18.41 -4.07
N ASP A 146 -7.99 -19.01 -3.57
CA ASP A 146 -7.67 -20.43 -3.63
C ASP A 146 -8.94 -21.22 -3.24
N ASN A 147 -9.72 -21.58 -4.26
CA ASN A 147 -10.80 -22.52 -4.10
C ASN A 147 -10.08 -23.81 -3.88
N GLY A 148 -9.98 -24.18 -2.60
CA GLY A 148 -9.59 -25.51 -2.19
C GLY A 148 -10.59 -26.52 -2.75
N ASP A 149 -10.49 -26.81 -4.04
CA ASP A 149 -10.94 -28.05 -4.64
C ASP A 149 -9.83 -29.07 -4.37
N THR A 150 -9.75 -29.50 -3.10
CA THR A 150 -9.19 -30.81 -2.80
C THR A 150 -10.24 -31.84 -3.15
N GLU A 151 -9.96 -32.59 -4.22
CA GLU A 151 -10.44 -33.94 -4.58
C GLU A 151 -11.68 -34.51 -3.87
#